data_AF-A0A2S9TRR1-F1
#
_entry.id   AF-A0A2S9TRR1-F1
#
_cell.length_a   1.000
_cell.length_b   1.000
_cell.length_c   1.000
_cell.angle_alpha   90.00
_cell.angle_beta   90.00
_cell.angle_gamma   90.00
#
_symmetry.space_group_name_H-M   'P 1'
#
loop_
_entity.id
_entity.type
_entity.pdbx_description
1 polymer ?
#
loop_
_entity_poly.entity_id
_entity_poly.type
_entity_poly.pdbx_seq_one_letter_code
_entity_poly.pdbx_strand_id
1 'polypeptide(L)'
;METKSRISKEFINLFEKFENDIKYSEKLDINTFYGFSKYYLKNNPFSEENNTKDNPTKNLERKLKRWKERLHNNTFQEKTFKELLKYHKSLNEDYYYQELLPDEHPKHWFD
;
A
#
# COMPACT_ATOMS: atom_id res chain seq x y z
N MET A 1 -15.39 -14.74 -13.62
CA MET A 1 -14.28 -13.91 -14.13
C MET A 1 -14.70 -12.46 -14.02
N GLU A 2 -14.03 -11.66 -13.19
CA GLU A 2 -14.26 -10.21 -13.20
C GLU A 2 -13.71 -9.62 -14.50
N THR A 3 -14.50 -8.79 -15.17
CA THR A 3 -14.08 -8.15 -16.41
C THR A 3 -13.11 -7.00 -16.10
N LYS A 4 -12.11 -6.79 -16.95
CA LYS A 4 -11.10 -5.71 -16.81
C LYS A 4 -11.73 -4.32 -16.58
N SER A 5 -12.94 -4.10 -17.10
CA SER A 5 -13.73 -2.87 -16.89
C SER A 5 -14.17 -2.69 -15.43
N ARG A 6 -14.59 -3.76 -14.74
CA ARG A 6 -14.99 -3.70 -13.34
C ARG A 6 -13.81 -3.39 -12.42
N ILE A 7 -12.69 -4.10 -12.60
CA ILE A 7 -11.45 -3.87 -11.82
C ILE A 7 -10.97 -2.43 -11.97
N SER A 8 -11.04 -1.86 -13.18
CA SER A 8 -10.62 -0.48 -13.41
C SER A 8 -11.52 0.53 -12.67
N LYS A 9 -12.84 0.31 -12.62
CA LYS A 9 -13.76 1.14 -11.84
C LYS A 9 -13.50 1.04 -10.33
N GLU A 10 -13.31 -0.18 -9.83
CA GLU A 10 -13.00 -0.41 -8.42
C GLU A 10 -11.64 0.21 -8.03
N PHE A 11 -10.64 0.11 -8.92
CA PHE A 11 -9.36 0.76 -8.75
C PHE A 11 -9.50 2.28 -8.65
N ILE A 12 -10.21 2.92 -9.58
CA ILE A 12 -10.41 4.38 -9.58
C ILE A 12 -11.08 4.82 -8.27
N ASN A 13 -12.17 4.16 -7.89
CA ASN A 13 -12.89 4.48 -6.64
C ASN A 13 -12.01 4.31 -5.40
N LEU A 14 -11.19 3.26 -5.34
CA LEU A 14 -10.26 3.04 -4.24
C LEU A 14 -9.13 4.08 -4.23
N PHE A 15 -8.63 4.45 -5.40
CA PHE A 15 -7.54 5.42 -5.52
C PHE A 15 -7.98 6.82 -5.08
N GLU A 16 -9.21 7.23 -5.43
CA GLU A 16 -9.80 8.48 -4.96
C GLU A 16 -9.97 8.51 -3.44
N LYS A 17 -10.40 7.40 -2.83
CA LYS A 17 -10.45 7.25 -1.37
C LYS A 17 -9.06 7.37 -0.76
N PHE A 18 -8.11 6.62 -1.30
CA PHE A 18 -6.71 6.65 -0.85
C PHE A 18 -6.09 8.05 -0.93
N GLU A 19 -6.36 8.82 -1.99
CA GLU A 19 -5.89 10.21 -2.09
C GLU A 19 -6.51 11.11 -1.01
N ASN A 20 -7.81 10.94 -0.72
CA ASN A 20 -8.46 11.66 0.36
C ASN A 20 -7.89 11.30 1.73
N ASP A 21 -7.66 10.00 1.97
CA ASP A 21 -7.07 9.54 3.23
C ASP A 21 -5.66 10.10 3.41
N ILE A 22 -4.83 10.17 2.36
CA ILE A 22 -3.52 10.84 2.42
C ILE A 22 -3.68 12.32 2.75
N LYS A 23 -4.63 13.00 2.10
CA LYS A 23 -4.83 14.46 2.27
C LYS A 23 -5.20 14.83 3.70
N TYR A 24 -5.95 13.97 4.38
CA TYR A 24 -6.46 14.22 5.73
C TYR A 24 -5.82 13.32 6.79
N SER A 25 -4.75 12.59 6.47
CA SER A 25 -4.09 11.71 7.43
C SER A 25 -3.40 12.50 8.54
N GLU A 26 -3.58 12.05 9.77
CA GLU A 26 -2.78 12.48 10.93
C GLU A 26 -1.52 11.59 11.12
N LYS A 27 -1.44 10.44 10.41
CA LYS A 27 -0.32 9.50 10.50
C LYS A 27 0.88 9.93 9.67
N LEU A 28 0.71 10.86 8.73
CA LEU A 28 1.74 11.29 7.78
C LEU A 28 2.42 12.57 8.26
N ASP A 29 3.75 12.62 8.17
CA ASP A 29 4.52 13.86 8.40
C ASP A 29 4.09 14.98 7.42
N ILE A 30 3.73 14.59 6.18
CA ILE A 30 3.34 15.48 5.08
C ILE A 30 2.24 14.78 4.28
N ASN A 31 1.11 15.45 4.09
CA ASN A 31 -0.08 14.90 3.43
C ASN A 31 0.03 14.90 1.90
N THR A 32 1.01 14.16 1.39
CA THR A 32 1.35 14.02 -0.03
C THR A 32 1.72 12.57 -0.33
N PHE A 33 1.77 12.20 -1.62
CA PHE A 33 2.31 10.89 -2.03
C PHE A 33 3.75 10.66 -1.56
N TYR A 34 4.56 11.72 -1.48
CA TYR A 34 5.91 11.61 -0.93
C TYR A 34 5.87 11.24 0.56
N GLY A 35 5.05 11.94 1.35
CA GLY A 35 4.90 11.64 2.77
C GLY A 35 4.33 10.24 3.03
N PHE A 36 3.32 9.83 2.26
CA PHE A 36 2.85 8.44 2.27
C PHE A 36 3.98 7.45 1.95
N SER A 37 4.74 7.69 0.87
CA SER A 37 5.81 6.79 0.46
C SER A 37 6.86 6.62 1.56
N LYS A 38 7.21 7.70 2.24
CA LYS A 38 8.15 7.69 3.38
C LYS A 38 7.57 6.91 4.56
N TYR A 39 6.30 7.15 4.91
CA TYR A 39 5.59 6.45 5.98
C TYR A 39 5.49 4.94 5.71
N TYR A 40 5.05 4.54 4.51
CA TYR A 40 4.84 3.14 4.14
C TYR A 40 6.14 2.35 4.24
N LEU A 41 7.24 2.86 3.67
CA LEU A 41 8.53 2.17 3.66
C LEU A 41 9.15 2.08 5.06
N LYS A 42 8.94 3.10 5.91
CA LYS A 42 9.37 3.09 7.31
C LYS A 42 8.66 2.00 8.12
N ASN A 43 7.35 1.83 7.91
CA ASN A 43 6.53 0.86 8.64
C ASN A 43 6.49 -0.54 7.98
N ASN A 44 7.05 -0.69 6.77
CA ASN A 44 7.12 -1.94 6.03
C ASN A 44 8.57 -2.19 5.54
N PRO A 45 9.53 -2.46 6.45
CA PRO A 45 10.94 -2.58 6.10
C PRO A 45 11.23 -3.72 5.11
N PHE A 46 10.45 -4.81 5.16
CA PHE A 46 10.57 -5.97 4.26
C PHE A 46 9.78 -5.84 2.95
N SER A 47 9.29 -4.64 2.62
CA SER A 47 8.56 -4.41 1.37
C SER A 47 9.46 -4.56 0.14
N GLU A 48 8.93 -5.08 -0.97
CA GLU A 48 9.67 -5.24 -2.22
C GLU A 48 10.22 -3.90 -2.74
N GLU A 49 9.53 -2.81 -2.44
CA GLU A 49 9.92 -1.45 -2.80
C GLU A 49 11.27 -1.03 -2.19
N ASN A 50 11.62 -1.54 -1.00
CA ASN A 50 12.91 -1.27 -0.33
C ASN A 50 14.11 -1.96 -1.01
N ASN A 51 13.90 -2.99 -1.82
CA ASN A 51 14.97 -3.72 -2.50
C ASN A 51 15.45 -3.06 -3.81
N THR A 52 15.09 -1.80 -4.05
CA THR A 52 15.47 -1.08 -5.27
C THR A 52 16.84 -0.41 -5.12
N LYS A 53 17.63 -0.38 -6.21
CA LYS A 53 18.97 0.27 -6.23
C LYS A 53 18.92 1.79 -6.01
N ASP A 54 17.80 2.41 -6.36
CA ASP A 54 17.55 3.84 -6.26
C ASP A 54 16.76 4.18 -4.99
N ASN A 55 16.59 5.47 -4.69
CA ASN A 55 15.79 5.95 -3.55
C ASN A 55 14.36 5.36 -3.57
N PRO A 56 14.04 4.42 -2.66
CA PRO A 56 12.77 3.70 -2.65
C PRO A 56 11.55 4.63 -2.52
N THR A 57 11.68 5.69 -1.70
CA THR A 57 10.63 6.68 -1.48
C THR A 57 10.26 7.41 -2.77
N LYS A 58 11.24 7.89 -3.52
CA LYS A 58 10.99 8.59 -4.80
C LYS A 58 10.41 7.64 -5.85
N ASN A 59 10.78 6.36 -5.82
CA ASN A 59 10.25 5.37 -6.75
C ASN A 59 8.77 5.09 -6.50
N LEU A 60 8.38 4.89 -5.23
CA LEU A 60 6.98 4.71 -4.86
C LEU A 60 6.15 5.97 -5.14
N GLU A 61 6.69 7.16 -4.84
CA GLU A 61 6.02 8.42 -5.16
C GLU A 61 5.74 8.56 -6.67
N ARG A 62 6.75 8.29 -7.51
CA ARG A 62 6.60 8.33 -8.98
C ARG A 62 5.57 7.32 -9.47
N LYS A 63 5.53 6.13 -8.87
CA LYS A 63 4.55 5.10 -9.20
C LYS A 63 3.12 5.57 -8.92
N LEU A 64 2.88 6.15 -7.74
CA LEU A 64 1.57 6.70 -7.37
C LEU A 64 1.16 7.86 -8.29
N LYS A 65 2.08 8.77 -8.60
CA LYS A 65 1.84 9.86 -9.57
C LYS A 65 1.47 9.32 -10.95
N ARG A 66 2.18 8.29 -11.45
CA ARG A 66 1.85 7.65 -12.73
C ARG A 66 0.49 6.96 -12.72
N TRP A 67 0.06 6.40 -11.60
CA TRP A 67 -1.28 5.84 -11.47
C TRP A 67 -2.34 6.94 -11.55
N LYS A 68 -2.14 8.06 -10.82
CA LYS A 68 -3.02 9.23 -10.87
C LYS A 68 -3.18 9.77 -12.30
N GLU A 69 -2.07 9.99 -13.01
CA GLU A 69 -2.06 10.49 -14.40
C GLU A 69 -2.83 9.58 -15.38
N ARG A 70 -2.96 8.29 -15.05
CA ARG A 70 -3.53 7.26 -15.94
C ARG A 70 -4.90 6.76 -15.50
N LEU A 71 -5.49 7.30 -14.44
CA LEU A 71 -6.75 6.84 -13.84
C LEU A 71 -7.87 6.63 -14.87
N HIS A 72 -8.10 7.61 -15.74
CA HIS A 72 -9.22 7.59 -16.68
C HIS A 72 -8.85 7.10 -18.09
N ASN A 73 -7.56 6.89 -18.35
CA ASN A 73 -7.03 6.60 -19.69
C ASN A 73 -6.43 5.19 -19.81
N ASN A 74 -6.49 4.38 -18.76
CA ASN A 74 -5.84 3.07 -18.73
C ASN A 74 -6.73 2.01 -18.08
N THR A 75 -6.54 0.76 -18.50
CA THR A 75 -7.11 -0.40 -17.82
C THR A 75 -6.14 -0.91 -16.77
N PHE A 76 -6.62 -1.09 -15.54
CA PHE A 76 -5.81 -1.62 -14.45
C PHE A 76 -5.92 -3.14 -14.38
N GLN A 77 -4.79 -3.79 -14.07
CA GLN A 77 -4.73 -5.23 -13.83
C GLN A 77 -5.08 -5.54 -12.37
N GLU A 78 -5.58 -6.74 -12.11
CA GLU A 78 -5.91 -7.21 -10.76
C GLU A 78 -4.72 -7.08 -9.78
N LYS A 79 -3.51 -7.37 -10.25
CA LYS A 79 -2.29 -7.21 -9.43
C LYS A 79 -2.09 -5.78 -8.95
N THR A 80 -2.35 -4.80 -9.82
CA THR A 80 -2.21 -3.37 -9.53
C THR A 80 -3.29 -2.91 -8.55
N PHE A 81 -4.48 -3.49 -8.64
CA PHE A 81 -5.54 -3.27 -7.67
C PHE A 81 -5.21 -3.85 -6.29
N LYS A 82 -4.72 -5.10 -6.21
CA LYS A 82 -4.26 -5.71 -4.95
C LYS A 82 -3.15 -4.90 -4.28
N GLU A 83 -2.27 -4.33 -5.08
CA GLU A 83 -1.20 -3.47 -4.61
C GLU A 83 -1.73 -2.15 -4.02
N LEU A 84 -2.68 -1.50 -4.69
CA LEU A 84 -3.35 -0.32 -4.14
C LEU A 84 -4.11 -0.65 -2.85
N LEU A 85 -4.78 -1.81 -2.77
CA LEU A 85 -5.42 -2.27 -1.55
C LEU A 85 -4.43 -2.38 -0.39
N LYS A 86 -3.24 -2.94 -0.63
CA LYS A 86 -2.18 -3.02 0.38
C LYS A 86 -1.79 -1.62 0.89
N TYR A 87 -1.58 -0.67 -0.03
CA TYR A 87 -1.23 0.70 0.33
C TYR A 87 -2.33 1.39 1.14
N HIS A 88 -3.58 1.29 0.68
CA HIS A 88 -4.74 1.87 1.38
C HIS A 88 -4.91 1.26 2.79
N LYS A 89 -4.76 -0.05 2.94
CA LYS A 89 -4.79 -0.72 4.25
C LYS A 89 -3.69 -0.21 5.17
N SER A 90 -2.46 -0.05 4.67
CA SER A 90 -1.34 0.42 5.49
C SER A 90 -1.52 1.81 6.09
N LEU A 91 -2.34 2.64 5.46
CA LEU A 91 -2.66 3.98 5.94
C LEU A 91 -3.84 3.96 6.93
N ASN A 92 -4.85 3.13 6.67
CA ASN A 92 -6.11 3.16 7.41
C ASN A 92 -6.21 2.14 8.56
N GLU A 93 -5.54 1.00 8.44
CA GLU A 93 -5.46 0.01 9.51
C GLU A 93 -4.32 0.42 10.45
N ASP A 94 -4.56 0.39 11.76
CA ASP A 94 -3.50 0.43 12.75
C ASP A 94 -2.77 -0.90 12.65
N TYR A 95 -1.65 -0.91 11.91
CA TYR A 95 -0.85 -2.11 11.70
C TYR A 95 -0.29 -2.60 13.05
N TYR A 96 -1.04 -3.49 13.69
CA TYR A 96 -0.55 -4.37 14.75
C TYR A 96 -0.04 -5.65 14.09
N TYR A 97 1.18 -5.62 13.54
CA TYR A 97 1.88 -6.86 13.19
C TYR A 97 2.41 -7.50 14.48
N GLN A 98 1.56 -8.27 15.15
CA GLN A 98 1.97 -9.57 15.66
C GLN A 98 1.29 -10.61 14.77
N GLU A 99 1.86 -10.85 13.58
CA GLU A 99 1.78 -12.22 13.05
C GLU A 99 2.58 -13.06 14.04
N LEU A 100 1.90 -13.69 14.98
CA LEU A 100 2.48 -14.77 15.77
C LEU A 100 3.08 -15.76 14.77
N LEU A 101 4.40 -15.95 14.83
CA LEU A 101 5.04 -17.06 14.15
C LEU A 101 4.31 -18.35 14.58
N PRO A 102 4.08 -19.33 13.68
CA PRO A 102 3.50 -20.62 14.06
C PRO A 102 4.30 -21.39 15.12
N ASP A 103 5.50 -20.92 15.46
CA ASP A 103 6.41 -21.49 16.46
C ASP A 103 6.21 -20.94 17.89
N GLU A 104 5.25 -20.07 18.15
CA GLU A 104 4.82 -19.74 19.53
C GLU A 104 3.77 -20.73 20.08
N HIS A 105 3.79 -21.99 19.64
CA HIS A 105 3.31 -23.06 20.50
C HIS A 105 4.48 -23.48 21.39
N PRO A 106 4.50 -23.15 22.70
CA PRO A 106 5.38 -23.85 23.64
C PRO A 106 4.85 -25.29 23.77
N LYS A 107 5.19 -26.17 22.82
CA LYS A 107 5.23 -27.61 23.05
C LYS A 107 6.50 -27.90 23.84
N HIS A 108 6.52 -27.48 25.10
CA HIS A 108 7.36 -27.98 26.19
C HIS A 108 7.33 -26.89 27.26
N TRP A 109 6.36 -26.96 28.16
CA TRP A 109 6.54 -26.62 29.57
C TRP A 109 5.65 -27.56 30.35
N PHE A 110 6.25 -28.71 30.67
CA PHE A 110 6.19 -29.54 31.86
C PHE A 110 6.48 -30.97 31.40
N ASP A 111 7.51 -31.54 32.01
CA ASP A 111 8.04 -32.90 31.81
C ASP A 111 6.96 -33.99 31.83
#